data_AF-A0A0F8ZCU5-F1
#
_entry.id   AF-A0A0F8ZCU5-F1
#
_cell.length_a   1.000
_cell.length_b   1.000
_cell.length_c   1.000
_cell.angle_alpha   90.00
_cell.angle_beta   90.00
_cell.angle_gamma   90.00
#
_symmetry.space_group_name_H-M   'P 1'
#
loop_
_entity.id
_entity.type
_entity.pdbx_description
1 polymer ?
#
loop_
_entity_poly.entity_id
_entity_poly.type
_entity_poly.pdbx_seq_one_letter_code
_entity_poly.pdbx_strand_id
1 'polypeptide(L)'
;MIGIGATKYLADHMPVYNQACDLVASLPEYDKEGRDVRCHEVVRALRLYLENDVRTQDGHYGIVEHSWFWLSSKPLIIRAGGLVPPILDVYSVGRVPMVQLVDTALTLPHNGYLFVPGEPREDIRWEVVLE
;
A
#
# COMPACT_ATOMS: atom_id res chain seq x y z
N MET A 1 -8.21 -25.14 7.15
CA MET A 1 -6.82 -25.57 7.39
C MET A 1 -5.93 -24.53 6.71
N ILE A 2 -5.43 -23.54 7.47
CA ILE A 2 -4.58 -22.48 6.92
C ILE A 2 -3.22 -23.13 6.64
N GLY A 3 -2.85 -23.26 5.37
CA GLY A 3 -1.60 -23.91 4.98
C GLY A 3 -0.40 -23.16 5.56
N ILE A 4 0.55 -23.90 6.13
CA ILE A 4 1.80 -23.41 6.73
C ILE A 4 2.59 -22.46 5.79
N GLY A 5 2.32 -22.51 4.47
CA GLY A 5 2.91 -21.62 3.47
C GLY A 5 2.40 -20.17 3.47
N ALA A 6 1.12 -19.92 3.81
CA ALA A 6 0.56 -18.56 3.80
C ALA A 6 1.15 -17.69 4.93
N THR A 7 1.40 -18.31 6.09
CA THR A 7 2.01 -17.64 7.24
C THR A 7 3.48 -17.30 7.00
N LYS A 8 4.22 -18.17 6.31
CA LYS A 8 5.60 -17.89 5.89
C LYS A 8 5.65 -16.74 4.88
N TYR A 9 4.71 -16.71 3.93
CA TYR A 9 4.67 -15.71 2.89
C TYR A 9 4.48 -14.28 3.42
N LEU A 10 3.58 -14.08 4.40
CA LEU A 10 3.48 -12.78 5.08
C LEU A 10 4.69 -12.48 5.96
N ALA A 11 5.27 -13.49 6.62
CA ALA A 11 6.44 -13.32 7.46
C ALA A 11 7.64 -12.74 6.69
N ASP A 12 7.82 -13.14 5.42
CA ASP A 12 8.87 -12.63 4.55
C ASP A 12 8.71 -11.11 4.27
N HIS A 13 7.52 -10.54 4.47
CA HIS A 13 7.21 -9.12 4.27
C HIS A 13 7.19 -8.29 5.57
N MET A 14 7.36 -8.92 6.73
CA MET A 14 7.37 -8.22 8.02
C MET A 14 8.47 -7.15 8.14
N PRO A 15 9.69 -7.32 7.61
CA PRO A 15 10.70 -6.26 7.65
C PRO A 15 10.23 -4.98 6.95
N VAL A 16 9.64 -5.12 5.75
CA VAL A 16 9.10 -3.98 4.97
C VAL A 16 7.90 -3.36 5.69
N TYR A 17 7.02 -4.16 6.28
CA TYR A 17 5.90 -3.67 7.09
C TYR A 17 6.38 -2.84 8.29
N ASN A 18 7.35 -3.36 9.06
CA ASN A 18 7.89 -2.64 10.22
C ASN A 18 8.56 -1.33 9.79
N GLN A 19 9.39 -1.36 8.74
CA GLN A 19 10.02 -0.16 8.19
C GLN A 19 8.96 0.88 7.77
N ALA A 20 7.89 0.45 7.10
CA ALA A 20 6.81 1.35 6.72
C ALA A 20 6.09 1.94 7.93
N CYS A 21 5.81 1.16 8.97
CA CYS A 21 5.23 1.67 10.21
C CYS A 21 6.11 2.76 10.84
N ASP A 22 7.41 2.53 10.93
CA ASP A 22 8.36 3.50 11.49
C ASP A 22 8.41 4.79 10.66
N LEU A 23 8.41 4.67 9.33
CA LEU A 23 8.38 5.82 8.42
C LEU A 23 7.08 6.62 8.52
N VAL A 24 5.91 5.97 8.50
CA VAL A 24 4.62 6.67 8.62
C VAL A 24 4.48 7.35 9.97
N ALA A 25 4.96 6.73 11.04
CA ALA A 25 4.95 7.32 12.38
C ALA A 25 5.81 8.59 12.48
N SER A 26 6.78 8.78 11.58
CA SER A 26 7.66 9.95 11.55
C SER A 26 7.14 11.11 10.70
N LEU A 27 6.14 10.86 9.84
CA LEU A 27 5.54 11.88 9.00
C LEU A 27 4.61 12.79 9.80
N PRO A 28 4.40 14.03 9.36
CA PRO A 28 3.45 14.92 9.99
C PRO A 28 2.01 14.52 9.63
N GLU A 29 1.07 14.69 10.57
CA GLU A 29 -0.37 14.46 10.32
C GLU A 29 -0.97 15.54 9.41
N TYR A 30 -0.42 16.75 9.49
CA TYR A 30 -0.85 17.93 8.76
C TYR A 30 0.32 18.55 8.00
N ASP A 31 0.05 19.08 6.81
CA ASP A 31 1.04 19.88 6.09
C ASP A 31 1.25 21.28 6.71
N LYS A 32 2.13 22.08 6.12
CA LYS A 32 2.45 23.46 6.55
C LYS A 32 1.25 24.40 6.57
N GLU A 33 0.21 24.10 5.81
CA GLU A 33 -1.03 24.88 5.73
C GLU A 33 -2.11 24.34 6.68
N GLY A 34 -1.80 23.30 7.47
CA GLY A 34 -2.72 22.68 8.42
C GLY A 34 -3.73 21.72 7.77
N ARG A 35 -3.47 21.25 6.54
CA ARG A 35 -4.34 20.30 5.84
C ARG A 35 -3.89 18.87 6.11
N ASP A 36 -4.83 17.94 6.32
CA ASP A 36 -4.55 16.50 6.50
C ASP A 36 -3.63 15.98 5.40
N VAL A 37 -2.62 15.20 5.77
CA VAL A 37 -1.80 14.43 4.82
C VAL A 37 -2.61 13.24 4.30
N ARG A 38 -2.68 13.10 2.97
CA ARG A 38 -3.53 12.11 2.29
C ARG A 38 -2.78 10.81 2.07
N CYS A 39 -3.50 9.69 2.04
CA CYS A 39 -2.94 8.35 1.85
C CYS A 39 -1.94 8.24 0.69
N HIS A 40 -2.32 8.78 -0.48
CA HIS A 40 -1.50 8.71 -1.68
C HIS A 40 -0.20 9.52 -1.57
N GLU A 41 -0.19 10.59 -0.77
CA GLU A 41 1.04 11.36 -0.49
C GLU A 41 1.96 10.57 0.43
N VAL A 42 1.41 9.93 1.47
CA VAL A 42 2.17 9.02 2.34
C VAL A 42 2.79 7.89 1.52
N VAL A 43 2.02 7.28 0.61
CA VAL A 43 2.53 6.23 -0.30
C VAL A 43 3.66 6.76 -1.18
N ARG A 44 3.59 8.00 -1.67
CA ARG A 44 4.71 8.57 -2.44
C ARG A 44 5.93 8.85 -1.56
N ALA A 45 5.75 9.37 -0.36
CA ALA A 45 6.83 9.63 0.59
C ALA A 45 7.58 8.35 0.94
N LEU A 46 6.85 7.31 1.33
CA LEU A 46 7.43 6.01 1.68
C LEU A 46 8.16 5.37 0.50
N ARG A 47 7.69 5.57 -0.74
CA ARG A 47 8.31 4.93 -1.93
C ARG A 47 9.79 5.27 -2.08
N LEU A 48 10.22 6.44 -1.58
CA LEU A 48 11.61 6.90 -1.61
C LEU A 48 12.53 6.09 -0.69
N TYR A 49 11.98 5.42 0.32
CA TYR A 49 12.73 4.72 1.37
C TYR A 49 12.53 3.21 1.36
N LEU A 50 11.44 2.73 0.76
CA LEU A 50 11.18 1.29 0.61
C LEU A 50 12.02 0.71 -0.55
N GLU A 51 12.43 -0.55 -0.37
CA GLU A 51 13.25 -1.29 -1.33
C GLU A 51 12.63 -1.40 -2.73
N ASN A 52 13.44 -1.75 -3.73
CA ASN A 52 13.04 -1.79 -5.14
C ASN A 52 11.95 -2.81 -5.47
N ASP A 53 11.73 -3.79 -4.60
CA ASP A 53 10.76 -4.87 -4.80
C ASP A 53 9.32 -4.47 -4.42
N VAL A 54 9.10 -3.18 -4.15
CA VAL A 54 7.80 -2.60 -3.84
C VAL A 54 7.32 -1.73 -4.99
N ARG A 55 6.10 -1.99 -5.47
CA ARG A 55 5.48 -1.22 -6.56
C ARG A 55 4.27 -0.45 -6.06
N THR A 56 4.33 0.87 -6.22
CA THR A 56 3.16 1.74 -6.01
C THR A 56 2.11 1.49 -7.10
N GLN A 57 0.85 1.43 -6.70
CA GLN A 57 -0.29 1.35 -7.60
C GLN A 57 -1.42 2.21 -7.06
N ASP A 58 -1.95 3.06 -7.94
CA ASP A 58 -3.21 3.77 -7.70
C ASP A 58 -4.35 3.01 -8.38
N GLY A 59 -5.55 3.15 -7.86
CA GLY A 59 -6.73 2.61 -8.51
C GLY A 59 -7.92 2.58 -7.59
N HIS A 60 -8.86 1.70 -7.91
CA HIS A 60 -10.10 1.59 -7.20
C HIS A 60 -10.27 0.20 -6.61
N TYR A 61 -10.71 0.14 -5.36
CA TYR A 61 -11.33 -1.04 -4.80
C TYR A 61 -12.84 -0.80 -4.66
N GLY A 62 -13.63 -1.35 -5.59
CA GLY A 62 -15.04 -0.99 -5.72
C GLY A 62 -15.21 0.50 -6.04
N ILE A 63 -15.83 1.25 -5.13
CA ILE A 63 -16.05 2.71 -5.28
C ILE A 63 -14.95 3.56 -4.65
N VAL A 64 -14.02 2.95 -3.92
CA VAL A 64 -13.00 3.67 -3.15
C VAL A 64 -11.76 3.82 -4.01
N GLU A 65 -11.38 5.04 -4.31
CA GLU A 65 -10.09 5.35 -4.91
C GLU A 65 -9.00 5.37 -3.84
N HIS A 66 -7.89 4.68 -4.06
CA HIS A 66 -6.82 4.56 -3.08
C HIS A 66 -5.47 4.25 -3.74
N SER A 67 -4.40 4.44 -2.98
CA SER A 67 -3.03 4.12 -3.38
C SER A 67 -2.42 3.14 -2.38
N TRP A 68 -1.68 2.16 -2.88
CA TRP A 68 -1.00 1.19 -2.03
C TRP A 68 0.27 0.67 -2.70
N PHE A 69 0.97 -0.19 -1.97
CA PHE A 69 2.16 -0.88 -2.43
C PHE A 69 1.86 -2.36 -2.66
N TRP A 70 2.20 -2.86 -3.84
CA TRP A 70 2.30 -4.30 -4.08
C TRP A 70 3.68 -4.79 -3.66
N LEU A 71 3.70 -5.83 -2.83
CA LEU A 71 4.94 -6.44 -2.34
C LEU A 71 5.42 -7.50 -3.32
N SER A 72 5.74 -7.05 -4.54
CA SER A 72 6.25 -7.88 -5.63
C SER A 72 7.10 -7.06 -6.58
N SER A 73 8.28 -7.58 -6.89
CA SER A 73 9.16 -7.06 -7.94
C SER A 73 8.68 -7.39 -9.36
N LYS A 74 7.77 -8.36 -9.50
CA LYS A 74 7.22 -8.77 -10.80
C LYS A 74 6.01 -7.93 -11.20
N PRO A 75 5.83 -7.66 -12.52
CA PRO A 75 4.60 -7.07 -13.02
C PRO A 75 3.38 -7.88 -12.59
N LEU A 76 2.36 -7.18 -12.10
CA LEU A 76 1.11 -7.80 -11.68
C LEU A 76 0.32 -8.22 -12.92
N ILE A 77 0.03 -9.51 -13.01
CA ILE A 77 -0.91 -10.03 -13.99
C ILE A 77 -2.12 -10.52 -13.20
N ILE A 78 -3.09 -9.64 -13.00
CA ILE A 78 -4.32 -9.97 -12.27
C ILE A 78 -5.21 -10.78 -13.21
N ARG A 79 -5.26 -12.09 -12.98
CA ARG A 79 -6.13 -13.03 -13.70
C ARG A 79 -7.16 -13.58 -12.72
N ALA A 80 -8.36 -13.87 -13.21
CA ALA A 80 -9.35 -14.61 -12.43
C ALA A 80 -8.73 -15.95 -11.95
N GLY A 81 -8.72 -16.15 -10.62
CA GLY A 81 -8.11 -17.33 -10.00
C GLY A 81 -6.57 -17.30 -9.90
N GLY A 82 -5.92 -16.20 -10.28
CA GLY A 82 -4.49 -15.99 -10.07
C GLY A 82 -4.18 -15.58 -8.62
N LEU A 83 -3.03 -16.01 -8.11
CA LEU A 83 -2.49 -15.49 -6.86
C LEU A 83 -2.03 -14.04 -7.08
N VAL A 84 -2.53 -13.15 -6.26
CA VAL A 84 -2.10 -11.75 -6.22
C VAL A 84 -1.13 -11.59 -5.05
N PRO A 85 -0.02 -10.83 -5.20
CA PRO A 85 0.89 -10.60 -4.08
C PRO A 85 0.22 -9.76 -2.98
N PRO A 86 0.74 -9.80 -1.75
CA PRO A 86 0.23 -9.02 -0.64
C PRO A 86 0.35 -7.53 -0.96
N ILE A 87 -0.52 -6.76 -0.33
CA ILE A 87 -0.40 -5.31 -0.35
C ILE A 87 0.03 -4.79 1.00
N LEU A 88 0.82 -3.73 0.96
CA LEU A 88 1.06 -2.87 2.08
C LEU A 88 0.18 -1.63 1.88
N ASP A 89 -0.90 -1.58 2.62
CA ASP A 89 -1.90 -0.53 2.59
C ASP A 89 -1.54 0.54 3.62
N VAL A 90 -1.42 1.78 3.15
CA VAL A 90 -1.04 2.93 3.98
C VAL A 90 -2.22 3.89 4.04
N TYR A 91 -2.76 4.09 5.25
CA TYR A 91 -4.01 4.83 5.43
C TYR A 91 -3.76 6.33 5.56
N SER A 92 -3.38 6.80 6.72
CA SER A 92 -3.11 8.22 6.99
C SER A 92 -2.30 8.28 8.28
N VAL A 93 -1.43 9.28 8.35
CA VAL A 93 -0.68 9.58 9.58
C VAL A 93 -1.68 9.89 10.71
N GLY A 94 -1.39 9.45 11.93
CA GLY A 94 -2.24 9.70 13.11
C GLY A 94 -3.50 8.84 13.21
N ARG A 95 -3.81 8.00 12.21
CA ARG A 95 -4.98 7.09 12.22
C ARG A 95 -4.55 5.64 12.49
N VAL A 96 -5.45 4.85 13.10
CA VAL A 96 -5.19 3.44 13.42
C VAL A 96 -6.06 2.52 12.54
N PRO A 97 -5.48 1.55 11.81
CA PRO A 97 -4.04 1.32 11.64
C PRO A 97 -3.39 2.34 10.68
N MET A 98 -2.16 2.76 10.96
CA MET A 98 -1.39 3.64 10.05
C MET A 98 -0.98 2.90 8.77
N VAL A 99 -0.59 1.64 8.95
CA VAL A 99 -0.14 0.72 7.90
C VAL A 99 -0.76 -0.65 8.17
N GLN A 100 -1.25 -1.32 7.12
CA GLN A 100 -1.82 -2.65 7.17
C GLN A 100 -1.16 -3.55 6.11
N LEU A 101 -0.66 -4.71 6.53
CA LEU A 101 -0.21 -5.76 5.62
C LEU A 101 -1.40 -6.69 5.32
N VAL A 102 -1.80 -6.78 4.05
CA VAL A 102 -2.99 -7.53 3.63
C VAL A 102 -2.60 -8.69 2.74
N ASP A 103 -2.94 -9.91 3.17
CA ASP A 103 -2.84 -11.12 2.35
C ASP A 103 -3.98 -11.15 1.33
N THR A 104 -3.71 -10.63 0.15
CA THR A 104 -4.71 -10.47 -0.90
C THR A 104 -5.22 -11.83 -1.43
N ALA A 105 -4.40 -12.90 -1.39
CA ALA A 105 -4.79 -14.24 -1.83
C ALA A 105 -5.92 -14.87 -0.99
N LEU A 106 -6.06 -14.47 0.28
CA LEU A 106 -7.06 -15.02 1.20
C LEU A 106 -8.16 -14.03 1.58
N THR A 107 -7.86 -12.72 1.57
CA THR A 107 -8.74 -11.71 2.19
C THR A 107 -9.51 -10.85 1.20
N LEU A 108 -9.04 -10.75 -0.05
CA LEU A 108 -9.71 -9.95 -1.07
C LEU A 108 -10.34 -10.89 -2.10
N PRO A 109 -11.66 -10.80 -2.34
CA PRO A 109 -12.27 -11.51 -3.45
C PRO A 109 -11.74 -10.93 -4.77
N HIS A 110 -10.62 -11.43 -5.27
CA HIS A 110 -10.09 -11.11 -6.60
C HIS A 110 -10.95 -11.70 -7.73
N ASN A 111 -12.26 -11.73 -7.54
CA ASN A 111 -13.19 -11.74 -8.66
C ASN A 111 -12.89 -10.43 -9.40
N GLY A 112 -12.40 -10.55 -10.64
CA GLY A 112 -11.66 -9.51 -11.40
C GLY A 112 -12.37 -8.18 -11.68
N TYR A 113 -13.35 -7.80 -10.87
CA TYR A 113 -14.13 -6.58 -10.88
C TYR A 113 -13.91 -5.69 -9.66
N LEU A 114 -13.28 -6.18 -8.58
CA LEU A 114 -13.15 -5.38 -7.36
C LEU A 114 -11.95 -4.44 -7.36
N PHE A 115 -10.78 -4.89 -7.82
CA PHE A 115 -9.66 -3.98 -8.05
C PHE A 115 -9.58 -3.57 -9.52
N VAL A 116 -9.51 -2.28 -9.76
CA VAL A 116 -9.25 -1.68 -11.08
C VAL A 116 -8.03 -0.78 -10.97
N PRO A 117 -6.92 -1.06 -11.69
CA PRO A 117 -5.79 -0.15 -11.71
C PRO A 117 -6.22 1.18 -12.32
N GLY A 118 -5.87 2.27 -11.64
CA GLY A 118 -6.12 3.64 -12.09
C GLY A 118 -4.86 4.27 -12.68
N GLU A 119 -5.05 5.44 -13.27
CA GLU A 119 -3.95 6.30 -13.69
C GLU A 119 -3.16 6.80 -12.47
N PRO A 120 -1.85 7.06 -12.63
CA PRO A 120 -1.06 7.69 -11.59
C PRO A 120 -1.70 8.99 -11.09
N ARG A 121 -1.82 9.15 -9.77
CA ARG A 121 -2.31 10.39 -9.15
C ARG A 121 -1.39 11.56 -9.50
N GLU A 122 -1.96 12.62 -10.05
CA GLU A 122 -1.25 13.87 -10.39
C GLU A 122 -1.40 14.95 -9.29
N ASP A 123 -2.34 14.76 -8.37
CA ASP A 123 -2.67 15.74 -7.34
C ASP A 123 -1.79 15.61 -6.08
N ILE A 124 -0.55 15.12 -6.20
CA ILE A 124 0.38 14.95 -5.08
C ILE A 124 0.93 16.31 -4.63
N ARG A 125 0.79 16.66 -3.34
CA ARG A 125 1.52 17.77 -2.72
C ARG A 125 2.94 17.34 -2.39
N TRP A 126 3.88 17.59 -3.30
CA TRP A 126 5.27 17.15 -3.16
C TRP A 126 6.00 17.77 -1.97
N GLU A 127 5.53 18.92 -1.49
CA GLU A 127 6.00 19.53 -0.25
C GLU A 127 5.74 18.66 0.99
N VAL A 128 4.80 17.71 0.93
CA VAL A 128 4.57 16.71 1.99
C VAL A 128 5.48 15.49 1.82
N VAL A 129 5.92 15.23 0.60
CA VAL A 129 6.71 14.04 0.22
C VAL A 129 8.21 14.24 0.46
N LEU A 130 8.70 15.47 0.30
CA LEU A 130 10.12 15.81 0.26
C LEU A 130 10.65 16.50 1.53
N GLU A 131 9.85 16.59 2.59
CA GLU A 131 10.31 17.03 3.92
C GLU A 131 11.11 15.95 4.64
#